data_AF-A0A537FW29-F1
#
_entry.id   AF-A0A537FW29-F1
#
_cell.length_a   1.000
_cell.length_b   1.000
_cell.length_c   1.000
_cell.angle_alpha   90.00
_cell.angle_beta   90.00
_cell.angle_gamma   90.00
#
_symmetry.space_group_name_H-M   'P 1'
#
loop_
_entity.id
_entity.type
_entity.pdbx_description
1 polymer ?
#
loop_
_entity_poly.entity_id
_entity_poly.type
_entity_poly.pdbx_seq_one_letter_code
_entity_poly.pdbx_strand_id
1 'polypeptide(L)'
;MSNPSTSLRKAVTTRYAVALYMSSVLGSGILVLPGLAAQIAGPASLIAWVGLSLASYPLAYTFASLSTRRPESGGVYGFARESFGPRAANAVSWLFIIWYISGAPVVTVIAASYLAYAVPMSRTLIYIIAGSIMLAAFLINYRGIIVSSRVQLAVITAIVGLLVTAVIASAPSVNSSNFSPFFPQGLLPIGVSAALIFWSYLGYENVSNVAEEFKNPERDFHRSILYSVAIISLLYTSVAVAAIGTQAYKAGGNIAPFAVMLSNALGTYGAIGTAVLAIVIIFGTVNVYTTGISRVIYASAKEGGLPRFLDKVHARTRVPNRTL
;
A
#
# COMPACT_ATOMS: atom_id res chain seq x y z
N MET A 1 11.72 26.71 22.91
CA MET A 1 11.68 26.98 21.45
C MET A 1 12.67 26.04 20.78
N SER A 2 12.20 25.05 20.01
CA SER A 2 13.08 24.08 19.35
C SER A 2 13.83 24.73 18.18
N ASN A 3 15.12 24.44 18.07
CA ASN A 3 15.99 24.97 17.02
C ASN A 3 15.42 24.58 15.63
N PRO A 4 15.23 25.51 14.67
CA PRO A 4 14.62 25.19 13.37
C PRO A 4 15.44 24.20 12.50
N SER A 5 16.65 23.83 12.93
CA SER A 5 17.51 22.79 12.36
C SER A 5 17.23 21.36 12.88
N THR A 6 16.45 21.21 13.95
CA THR A 6 16.15 19.92 14.59
C THR A 6 14.70 19.41 14.38
N SER A 7 13.87 20.14 13.62
CA SER A 7 12.48 19.76 13.34
C SER A 7 12.28 19.16 11.95
N LEU A 8 11.29 18.27 11.81
CA LEU A 8 10.92 17.66 10.53
C LEU A 8 10.47 18.73 9.50
N ARG A 9 10.68 18.44 8.21
CA ARG A 9 10.37 19.39 7.13
C ARG A 9 8.92 19.29 6.70
N LYS A 10 8.14 20.34 6.91
CA LYS A 10 6.78 20.50 6.34
C LYS A 10 6.85 20.61 4.82
N ALA A 11 6.52 19.53 4.12
CA ALA A 11 6.69 19.41 2.68
C ALA A 11 5.56 18.66 1.96
N VAL A 12 4.83 17.80 2.67
CA VAL A 12 3.76 16.98 2.12
C VAL A 12 2.54 17.85 1.85
N THR A 13 2.12 17.88 0.59
CA THR A 13 0.90 18.54 0.09
C THR A 13 -0.12 17.49 -0.33
N THR A 14 -1.38 17.86 -0.56
CA THR A 14 -2.45 16.92 -0.96
C THR A 14 -2.03 15.89 -2.02
N ARG A 15 -1.40 16.31 -3.14
CA ARG A 15 -0.97 15.37 -4.20
C ARG A 15 0.04 14.32 -3.73
N TYR A 16 0.95 14.70 -2.82
CA TYR A 16 1.94 13.80 -2.27
C TYR A 16 1.27 12.88 -1.23
N ALA A 17 0.40 13.43 -0.39
CA ALA A 17 -0.38 12.64 0.55
C ALA A 17 -1.25 11.59 -0.16
N VAL A 18 -1.91 11.93 -1.28
CA VAL A 18 -2.64 10.98 -2.12
C VAL A 18 -1.72 9.86 -2.61
N ALA A 19 -0.54 10.20 -3.13
CA ALA A 19 0.42 9.20 -3.56
C ALA A 19 0.89 8.28 -2.41
N LEU A 20 1.12 8.84 -1.22
CA LEU A 20 1.50 8.07 -0.03
C LEU A 20 0.37 7.13 0.41
N TYR A 21 -0.87 7.61 0.49
CA TYR A 21 -2.04 6.80 0.84
C TYR A 21 -2.26 5.68 -0.17
N MET A 22 -2.34 6.04 -1.44
CA MET A 22 -2.54 5.07 -2.52
C MET A 22 -1.45 4.00 -2.53
N SER A 23 -0.19 4.35 -2.27
CA SER A 23 0.88 3.34 -2.28
C SER A 23 0.98 2.52 -1.00
N SER A 24 0.44 3.03 0.11
CA SER A 24 0.32 2.26 1.35
C SER A 24 -0.76 1.19 1.21
N VAL A 25 -1.84 1.51 0.50
CA VAL A 25 -3.04 0.65 0.38
C VAL A 25 -3.02 -0.23 -0.88
N LEU A 26 -2.61 0.30 -2.03
CA LEU A 26 -2.39 -0.46 -3.28
C LEU A 26 -1.06 -1.22 -3.18
N GLY A 27 -1.05 -2.26 -2.35
CA GLY A 27 0.06 -3.20 -2.21
C GLY A 27 -0.11 -4.47 -3.05
N SER A 28 0.45 -5.58 -2.58
CA SER A 28 0.33 -6.90 -3.24
C SER A 28 -1.11 -7.35 -3.50
N GLY A 29 -2.06 -6.86 -2.70
CA GLY A 29 -3.46 -7.27 -2.74
C GLY A 29 -4.12 -7.12 -4.11
N ILE A 30 -3.85 -6.01 -4.84
CA ILE A 30 -4.47 -5.73 -6.16
C ILE A 30 -4.14 -6.78 -7.22
N LEU A 31 -2.98 -7.45 -7.11
CA LEU A 31 -2.54 -8.42 -8.11
C LEU A 31 -3.24 -9.77 -7.96
N VAL A 32 -3.56 -10.16 -6.72
CA VAL A 32 -3.94 -11.53 -6.37
C VAL A 32 -5.37 -11.62 -5.84
N LEU A 33 -5.77 -10.70 -4.95
CA LEU A 33 -7.03 -10.79 -4.23
C LEU A 33 -8.27 -10.71 -5.12
N PRO A 34 -8.33 -9.91 -6.20
CA PRO A 34 -9.50 -9.91 -7.07
C PRO A 34 -9.86 -11.29 -7.64
N GLY A 35 -8.87 -12.08 -8.07
CA GLY A 35 -9.17 -13.42 -8.56
C GLY A 35 -9.31 -14.47 -7.47
N LEU A 36 -8.61 -14.36 -6.33
CA LEU A 36 -8.91 -15.24 -5.19
C LEU A 36 -10.34 -15.04 -4.68
N ALA A 37 -10.79 -13.79 -4.57
CA ALA A 37 -12.16 -13.47 -4.21
C ALA A 37 -13.16 -14.02 -5.24
N ALA A 38 -12.86 -13.90 -6.53
CA ALA A 38 -13.68 -14.48 -7.60
C ALA A 38 -13.67 -16.02 -7.61
N GLN A 39 -12.57 -16.67 -7.21
CA GLN A 39 -12.54 -18.13 -7.03
C GLN A 39 -13.45 -18.58 -5.88
N ILE A 40 -13.51 -17.80 -4.79
CA ILE A 40 -14.29 -18.11 -3.59
C ILE A 40 -15.78 -17.83 -3.79
N ALA A 41 -16.12 -16.64 -4.27
CA ALA A 41 -17.51 -16.14 -4.30
C ALA A 41 -18.02 -15.79 -5.71
N GLY A 42 -17.23 -16.06 -6.77
CA GLY A 42 -17.62 -15.76 -8.13
C GLY A 42 -17.92 -14.26 -8.35
N PRO A 43 -18.92 -13.93 -9.18
CA PRO A 43 -19.39 -12.56 -9.38
C PRO A 43 -19.85 -11.87 -8.09
N ALA A 44 -20.39 -12.62 -7.13
CA ALA A 44 -20.86 -12.07 -5.85
C ALA A 44 -19.75 -11.45 -4.99
N SER A 45 -18.48 -11.77 -5.25
CA SER A 45 -17.34 -11.08 -4.62
C SER A 45 -17.34 -9.56 -4.85
N LEU A 46 -18.00 -9.06 -5.91
CA LEU A 46 -18.17 -7.62 -6.15
C LEU A 46 -18.94 -6.92 -5.03
N ILE A 47 -19.88 -7.62 -4.37
CA ILE A 47 -20.59 -7.08 -3.21
C ILE A 47 -19.60 -6.81 -2.07
N ALA A 48 -18.65 -7.73 -1.83
CA ALA A 48 -17.62 -7.55 -0.82
C ALA A 48 -16.66 -6.39 -1.18
N TRP A 49 -16.26 -6.27 -2.45
CA TRP A 49 -15.42 -5.16 -2.91
C TRP A 49 -16.09 -3.80 -2.72
N VAL A 50 -17.35 -3.65 -3.11
CA VAL A 50 -18.11 -2.41 -2.95
C VAL A 50 -18.38 -2.12 -1.47
N GLY A 51 -18.81 -3.13 -0.71
CA GLY A 51 -19.09 -3.00 0.73
C GLY A 51 -17.86 -2.55 1.52
N LEU A 52 -16.69 -3.17 1.26
CA LEU A 52 -15.44 -2.79 1.92
C LEU A 52 -14.88 -1.45 1.42
N SER A 53 -15.08 -1.12 0.14
CA SER A 53 -14.76 0.23 -0.38
C SER A 53 -15.47 1.31 0.43
N LEU A 54 -16.78 1.14 0.63
CA LEU A 54 -17.61 2.07 1.41
C LEU A 54 -17.21 2.08 2.89
N ALA A 55 -16.98 0.90 3.49
CA ALA A 55 -16.57 0.77 4.89
C ALA A 55 -15.15 1.31 5.16
N SER A 56 -14.28 1.36 4.13
CA SER A 56 -12.93 1.89 4.27
C SER A 56 -12.90 3.41 4.47
N TYR A 57 -13.89 4.14 3.94
CA TYR A 57 -13.92 5.60 4.05
C TYR A 57 -14.04 6.09 5.51
N PRO A 58 -15.01 5.62 6.34
CA PRO A 58 -15.07 5.97 7.75
C PRO A 58 -13.78 5.66 8.52
N LEU A 59 -13.18 4.47 8.28
CA LEU A 59 -11.93 4.07 8.91
C LEU A 59 -10.80 5.04 8.58
N ALA A 60 -10.62 5.35 7.29
CA ALA A 60 -9.62 6.30 6.84
C ALA A 60 -9.89 7.70 7.43
N TYR A 61 -11.15 8.14 7.42
CA TYR A 61 -11.56 9.43 7.98
C TYR A 61 -11.22 9.58 9.46
N THR A 62 -11.32 8.50 10.25
CA THR A 62 -10.87 8.49 11.65
C THR A 62 -9.37 8.81 11.76
N PHE A 63 -8.52 8.19 10.94
CA PHE A 63 -7.08 8.49 10.93
C PHE A 63 -6.79 9.92 10.48
N ALA A 64 -7.50 10.45 9.48
CA ALA A 64 -7.37 11.88 9.12
C ALA A 64 -7.75 12.78 10.30
N SER A 65 -8.92 12.57 10.89
CA SER A 65 -9.43 13.41 11.98
C SER A 65 -8.50 13.45 13.18
N LEU A 66 -7.92 12.31 13.55
CA LEU A 66 -6.92 12.23 14.63
C LEU A 66 -5.62 12.94 14.23
N SER A 67 -5.12 12.70 13.00
CA SER A 67 -3.89 13.33 12.49
C SER A 67 -4.00 14.85 12.33
N THR A 68 -5.19 15.39 12.07
CA THR A 68 -5.40 16.84 11.98
C THR A 68 -5.48 17.51 13.34
N ARG A 69 -6.03 16.84 14.35
CA ARG A 69 -6.10 17.35 15.73
C ARG A 69 -4.71 17.38 16.37
N ARG A 70 -3.90 16.36 16.11
CA ARG A 70 -2.53 16.20 16.63
C ARG A 70 -1.60 15.83 15.47
N PRO A 71 -1.08 16.82 14.72
CA PRO A 71 -0.17 16.57 13.61
C PRO A 71 1.24 16.27 14.13
N GLU A 72 1.38 15.17 14.86
CA GLU A 72 2.61 14.67 15.48
C GLU A 72 3.15 13.44 14.72
N SER A 73 4.47 13.26 14.72
CA SER A 73 5.14 12.15 14.07
C SER A 73 4.87 10.86 14.83
N GLY A 74 4.72 9.76 14.10
CA GLY A 74 4.44 8.44 14.69
C GLY A 74 2.96 8.08 14.80
N GLY A 75 2.03 8.99 14.45
CA GLY A 75 0.64 8.68 14.12
C GLY A 75 -0.05 7.72 15.11
N VAL A 76 -0.18 6.46 14.71
CA VAL A 76 -0.79 5.38 15.52
C VAL A 76 -0.17 5.22 16.90
N TYR A 77 1.12 5.44 17.05
CA TYR A 77 1.80 5.45 18.34
C TYR A 77 1.28 6.59 19.24
N GLY A 78 1.17 7.79 18.68
CA GLY A 78 0.64 8.96 19.38
C GLY A 78 -0.82 8.79 19.78
N PHE A 79 -1.65 8.26 18.89
CA PHE A 79 -3.08 8.01 19.18
C PHE A 79 -3.27 7.01 20.33
N ALA A 80 -2.48 5.93 20.32
CA ALA A 80 -2.50 4.93 21.38
C ALA A 80 -2.01 5.50 22.71
N ARG A 81 -0.98 6.36 22.68
CA ARG A 81 -0.46 7.00 23.89
C ARG A 81 -1.46 7.95 24.53
N GLU A 82 -2.11 8.80 23.74
CA GLU A 82 -3.09 9.76 24.24
C GLU A 82 -4.32 9.05 24.80
N SER A 83 -4.76 7.97 24.16
CA SER A 83 -6.00 7.29 24.51
C SER A 83 -5.83 6.25 25.62
N PHE A 84 -4.70 5.53 25.64
CA PHE A 84 -4.50 4.33 26.49
C PHE A 84 -3.19 4.37 27.30
N GLY A 85 -2.40 5.43 27.18
CA GLY A 85 -1.17 5.64 27.93
C GLY A 85 0.09 4.98 27.34
N PRO A 86 1.25 5.15 28.00
CA PRO A 86 2.56 4.79 27.43
C PRO A 86 2.76 3.29 27.17
N ARG A 87 2.16 2.42 27.98
CA ARG A 87 2.30 0.95 27.80
C ARG A 87 1.66 0.48 26.50
N ALA A 88 0.44 0.94 26.22
CA ALA A 88 -0.26 0.63 24.98
C ALA A 88 0.49 1.21 23.77
N ALA A 89 0.99 2.44 23.87
CA ALA A 89 1.80 3.06 22.82
C ALA A 89 3.04 2.22 22.49
N ASN A 90 3.78 1.77 23.50
CA ASN A 90 4.96 0.92 23.29
C ASN A 90 4.59 -0.44 22.68
N ALA A 91 3.46 -1.04 23.08
CA ALA A 91 2.99 -2.25 22.43
C ALA A 91 2.69 -2.01 20.94
N VAL A 92 2.03 -0.90 20.61
CA VAL A 92 1.73 -0.51 19.21
C VAL A 92 3.02 -0.28 18.41
N SER A 93 4.04 0.39 18.96
CA SER A 93 5.31 0.58 18.24
C SER A 93 6.00 -0.75 17.96
N TRP A 94 6.08 -1.65 18.94
CA TRP A 94 6.66 -2.98 18.75
C TRP A 94 5.90 -3.82 17.72
N LEU A 95 4.56 -3.81 17.75
CA LEU A 95 3.74 -4.49 16.75
C LEU A 95 3.99 -3.94 15.34
N PHE A 96 4.10 -2.62 15.19
CA PHE A 96 4.38 -1.99 13.89
C PHE A 96 5.80 -2.35 13.38
N ILE A 97 6.79 -2.40 14.27
CA ILE A 97 8.16 -2.82 13.95
C ILE A 97 8.20 -4.28 13.50
N ILE A 98 7.59 -5.19 14.26
CA ILE A 98 7.55 -6.62 13.93
C ILE A 98 6.84 -6.83 12.60
N TRP A 99 5.71 -6.15 12.39
CA TRP A 99 4.96 -6.22 11.14
C TRP A 99 5.81 -5.77 9.94
N TYR A 100 6.54 -4.67 10.06
CA TYR A 100 7.39 -4.18 8.98
C TYR A 100 8.60 -5.09 8.69
N ILE A 101 9.34 -5.50 9.74
CA ILE A 101 10.54 -6.35 9.60
C ILE A 101 10.20 -7.71 9.01
N SER A 102 9.04 -8.28 9.36
CA SER A 102 8.58 -9.56 8.81
C SER A 102 7.96 -9.40 7.42
N GLY A 103 7.15 -8.36 7.21
CA GLY A 103 6.39 -8.16 5.98
C GLY A 103 7.23 -7.70 4.80
N ALA A 104 8.11 -6.71 4.98
CA ALA A 104 8.86 -6.09 3.88
C ALA A 104 9.74 -7.09 3.08
N PRO A 105 10.51 -8.00 3.73
CA PRO A 105 11.25 -9.03 3.00
C PRO A 105 10.34 -10.00 2.23
N VAL A 106 9.21 -10.41 2.83
CA VAL A 106 8.28 -11.35 2.19
C VAL A 106 7.69 -10.75 0.92
N VAL A 107 7.19 -9.51 0.99
CA VAL A 107 6.54 -8.88 -0.18
C VAL A 107 7.54 -8.57 -1.29
N THR A 108 8.78 -8.21 -0.96
CA THR A 108 9.83 -7.95 -1.97
C THR A 108 10.29 -9.23 -2.66
N VAL A 109 10.36 -10.35 -1.95
CA VAL A 109 10.59 -11.67 -2.55
C VAL A 109 9.42 -12.06 -3.46
N ILE A 110 8.17 -11.81 -3.05
CA ILE A 110 6.99 -12.03 -3.92
C ILE A 110 7.12 -11.20 -5.19
N ALA A 111 7.43 -9.91 -5.09
CA ALA A 111 7.63 -9.03 -6.25
C ALA A 111 8.70 -9.54 -7.21
N ALA A 112 9.87 -9.89 -6.68
CA ALA A 112 10.98 -10.42 -7.46
C ALA A 112 10.65 -11.79 -8.09
N SER A 113 9.84 -12.61 -7.42
CA SER A 113 9.38 -13.90 -7.95
C SER A 113 8.48 -13.75 -9.18
N TYR A 114 7.82 -12.60 -9.37
CA TYR A 114 7.08 -12.36 -10.61
C TYR A 114 7.99 -12.27 -11.84
N LEU A 115 9.24 -11.82 -11.69
CA LEU A 115 10.20 -11.85 -12.79
C LEU A 115 10.55 -13.28 -13.22
N ALA A 116 10.55 -14.22 -12.27
CA ALA A 116 10.84 -15.63 -12.56
C ALA A 116 9.77 -16.27 -13.46
N TYR A 117 8.54 -15.73 -13.50
CA TYR A 117 7.51 -16.16 -14.44
C TYR A 117 7.77 -15.65 -15.87
N ALA A 118 8.46 -14.52 -16.03
CA ALA A 118 8.77 -13.95 -17.33
C ALA A 118 10.11 -14.47 -17.88
N VAL A 119 11.10 -14.66 -17.01
CA VAL A 119 12.45 -15.09 -17.37
C VAL A 119 12.95 -16.10 -16.34
N PRO A 120 13.48 -17.28 -16.75
CA PRO A 120 14.07 -18.23 -15.82
C PRO A 120 15.16 -17.56 -14.97
N MET A 121 15.01 -17.60 -13.65
CA MET A 121 15.94 -16.99 -12.69
C MET A 121 16.25 -17.93 -11.53
N SER A 122 17.47 -17.85 -11.00
CA SER A 122 17.86 -18.57 -9.79
C SER A 122 17.26 -17.91 -8.54
N ARG A 123 17.08 -18.70 -7.46
CA ARG A 123 16.61 -18.17 -6.17
C ARG A 123 17.52 -17.07 -5.62
N THR A 124 18.83 -17.19 -5.83
CA THR A 124 19.81 -16.18 -5.42
C THR A 124 19.53 -14.84 -6.10
N LEU A 125 19.21 -14.83 -7.39
CA LEU A 125 18.90 -13.59 -8.11
C LEU A 125 17.60 -12.96 -7.61
N ILE A 126 16.58 -13.76 -7.30
CA ILE A 126 15.33 -13.27 -6.67
C ILE A 126 15.63 -12.57 -5.34
N TYR A 127 16.46 -13.15 -4.48
CA TYR A 127 16.83 -12.53 -3.20
C TYR A 127 17.67 -11.25 -3.38
N ILE A 128 18.57 -11.22 -4.38
CA ILE A 128 19.34 -10.02 -4.71
C ILE A 128 18.40 -8.89 -5.17
N ILE A 129 17.43 -9.19 -6.04
CA ILE A 129 16.44 -8.21 -6.51
C ILE A 129 15.58 -7.72 -5.35
N ALA A 130 15.07 -8.63 -4.51
CA ALA A 130 14.30 -8.27 -3.32
C ALA A 130 15.08 -7.33 -2.38
N GLY A 131 16.33 -7.68 -2.08
CA GLY A 131 17.24 -6.84 -1.30
C GLY A 131 17.52 -5.48 -1.96
N SER A 132 17.62 -5.43 -3.29
CA SER A 132 17.81 -4.19 -4.03
C SER A 132 16.59 -3.26 -3.96
N ILE A 133 15.36 -3.80 -3.93
CA ILE A 133 14.13 -3.03 -3.75
C ILE A 133 14.13 -2.36 -2.36
N MET A 134 14.48 -3.12 -1.32
CA MET A 134 14.59 -2.58 0.04
C MET A 134 15.70 -1.53 0.15
N LEU A 135 16.87 -1.80 -0.44
CA LEU A 135 17.98 -0.85 -0.47
C LEU A 135 17.60 0.44 -1.20
N ALA A 136 16.90 0.35 -2.33
CA ALA A 136 16.41 1.52 -3.07
C ALA A 136 15.44 2.35 -2.22
N ALA A 137 14.48 1.69 -1.54
CA ALA A 137 13.56 2.35 -0.62
C ALA A 137 14.30 3.06 0.52
N PHE A 138 15.29 2.42 1.13
CA PHE A 138 16.15 3.03 2.14
C PHE A 138 16.88 4.27 1.60
N LEU A 139 17.58 4.14 0.46
CA LEU A 139 18.38 5.22 -0.12
C LEU A 139 17.52 6.44 -0.50
N ILE A 140 16.30 6.21 -1.01
CA ILE A 140 15.37 7.27 -1.39
C ILE A 140 14.85 7.99 -0.14
N ASN A 141 14.49 7.25 0.89
CA ASN A 141 14.05 7.82 2.16
C ASN A 141 15.17 8.58 2.88
N TYR A 142 16.41 8.08 2.80
CA TYR A 142 17.59 8.75 3.36
C TYR A 142 17.82 10.14 2.75
N ARG A 143 17.50 10.31 1.45
CA ARG A 143 17.60 11.60 0.73
C ARG A 143 16.54 12.64 1.14
N GLY A 144 15.52 12.28 1.91
CA GLY A 144 14.49 13.21 2.39
C GLY A 144 13.08 12.90 1.93
N ILE A 145 12.08 13.33 2.71
CA ILE A 145 10.67 13.08 2.40
C ILE A 145 10.20 13.69 1.07
N ILE A 146 10.80 14.82 0.63
CA ILE A 146 10.43 15.43 -0.66
C ILE A 146 10.81 14.51 -1.83
N VAL A 147 12.01 13.92 -1.77
CA VAL A 147 12.47 13.00 -2.81
C VAL A 147 11.60 11.75 -2.79
N SER A 148 11.38 11.17 -1.60
CA SER A 148 10.49 10.02 -1.42
C SER A 148 9.08 10.28 -1.95
N SER A 149 8.46 11.42 -1.61
CA SER A 149 7.12 11.79 -2.09
C SER A 149 7.06 12.03 -3.61
N ARG A 150 8.11 12.57 -4.23
CA ARG A 150 8.18 12.73 -5.69
C ARG A 150 8.31 11.38 -6.40
N VAL A 151 9.14 10.50 -5.87
CA VAL A 151 9.25 9.12 -6.35
C VAL A 151 7.91 8.42 -6.19
N GLN A 152 7.25 8.57 -5.05
CA GLN A 152 5.94 7.97 -4.79
C GLN A 152 4.88 8.42 -5.81
N LEU A 153 4.91 9.71 -6.17
CA LEU A 153 4.01 10.24 -7.20
C LEU A 153 4.26 9.57 -8.55
N ALA A 154 5.53 9.41 -8.96
CA ALA A 154 5.86 8.72 -10.21
C ALA A 154 5.45 7.24 -10.17
N VAL A 155 5.72 6.56 -9.05
CA VAL A 155 5.34 5.16 -8.82
C VAL A 155 3.84 4.99 -8.93
N ILE A 156 3.04 5.80 -8.24
CA ILE A 156 1.59 5.63 -8.28
C ILE A 156 1.01 5.97 -9.65
N THR A 157 1.56 6.98 -10.35
CA THR A 157 1.15 7.27 -11.73
C THR A 157 1.42 6.07 -12.65
N ALA A 158 2.56 5.39 -12.50
CA ALA A 158 2.87 4.18 -13.25
C ALA A 158 1.92 3.03 -12.90
N ILE A 159 1.63 2.81 -11.62
CA ILE A 159 0.68 1.77 -11.16
C ILE A 159 -0.70 2.02 -11.75
N VAL A 160 -1.25 3.23 -11.58
CA VAL A 160 -2.57 3.59 -12.09
C VAL A 160 -2.62 3.45 -13.60
N GLY A 161 -1.60 3.93 -14.32
CA GLY A 161 -1.52 3.80 -15.78
C GLY A 161 -1.54 2.34 -16.24
N LEU A 162 -0.76 1.47 -15.61
CA LEU A 162 -0.71 0.04 -15.93
C LEU A 162 -2.01 -0.68 -15.58
N LEU A 163 -2.62 -0.40 -14.42
CA LEU A 163 -3.90 -0.97 -14.02
C LEU A 163 -5.03 -0.56 -14.96
N VAL A 164 -5.12 0.73 -15.30
CA VAL A 164 -6.13 1.25 -16.24
C VAL A 164 -5.92 0.65 -17.63
N THR A 165 -4.68 0.55 -18.10
CA THR A 165 -4.38 -0.10 -19.38
C THR A 165 -4.83 -1.56 -19.38
N ALA A 166 -4.55 -2.31 -18.31
CA ALA A 166 -4.97 -3.70 -18.18
C ALA A 166 -6.50 -3.85 -18.20
N VAL A 167 -7.22 -2.99 -17.48
CA VAL A 167 -8.69 -2.98 -17.45
C VAL A 167 -9.27 -2.66 -18.84
N ILE A 168 -8.78 -1.60 -19.50
CA ILE A 168 -9.25 -1.19 -20.83
C ILE A 168 -8.95 -2.28 -21.86
N ALA A 169 -7.73 -2.82 -21.86
CA ALA A 169 -7.33 -3.86 -22.81
C ALA A 169 -8.04 -5.19 -22.57
N SER A 170 -8.54 -5.43 -21.35
CA SER A 170 -9.39 -6.59 -21.04
C SER A 170 -10.83 -6.41 -21.50
N ALA A 171 -11.31 -5.18 -21.71
CA ALA A 171 -12.71 -4.89 -22.01
C ALA A 171 -13.30 -5.67 -23.20
N PRO A 172 -12.59 -5.87 -24.34
CA PRO A 172 -13.10 -6.67 -25.45
C PRO A 172 -13.30 -8.16 -25.13
N SER A 173 -12.59 -8.67 -24.12
CA SER A 173 -12.68 -10.06 -23.67
C SER A 173 -13.71 -10.26 -22.54
N VAL A 174 -14.35 -9.19 -22.06
CA VAL A 174 -15.36 -9.27 -21.01
C VAL A 174 -16.68 -9.76 -21.61
N ASN A 175 -17.15 -10.90 -21.13
CA ASN A 175 -18.46 -11.44 -21.50
C ASN A 175 -19.46 -11.27 -20.35
N SER A 176 -20.62 -10.66 -20.63
CA SER A 176 -21.69 -10.44 -19.65
C SER A 176 -22.26 -11.75 -19.10
N SER A 177 -22.21 -12.85 -19.85
CA SER A 177 -22.65 -14.16 -19.37
C SER A 177 -21.82 -14.66 -18.19
N ASN A 178 -20.58 -14.18 -18.01
CA ASN A 178 -19.70 -14.57 -16.91
C ASN A 178 -20.13 -14.03 -15.54
N PHE A 179 -21.09 -13.09 -15.52
CA PHE A 179 -21.72 -12.60 -14.29
C PHE A 179 -22.96 -13.41 -13.90
N SER A 180 -23.35 -14.41 -14.70
CA SER A 180 -24.50 -15.27 -14.44
C SER A 180 -24.08 -16.76 -14.31
N PRO A 181 -24.53 -17.48 -13.27
CA PRO A 181 -25.30 -16.97 -12.13
C PRO A 181 -24.45 -16.04 -11.25
N PHE A 182 -25.05 -14.98 -10.70
CA PHE A 182 -24.32 -13.99 -9.90
C PHE A 182 -23.90 -14.52 -8.53
N PHE A 183 -24.68 -15.45 -7.95
CA PHE A 183 -24.40 -16.11 -6.68
C PHE A 183 -24.12 -17.63 -6.87
N PRO A 184 -23.07 -18.04 -7.61
CA PRO A 184 -22.88 -19.47 -7.91
C PRO A 184 -22.62 -20.32 -6.66
N GLN A 185 -22.00 -19.73 -5.63
CA GLN A 185 -21.64 -20.40 -4.38
C GLN A 185 -22.53 -19.98 -3.19
N GLY A 186 -23.61 -19.23 -3.44
CA GLY A 186 -24.48 -18.68 -2.40
C GLY A 186 -23.91 -17.44 -1.70
N LEU A 187 -24.50 -17.08 -0.54
CA LEU A 187 -24.18 -15.84 0.17
C LEU A 187 -22.99 -15.94 1.12
N LEU A 188 -22.77 -17.11 1.75
CA LEU A 188 -21.74 -17.29 2.78
C LEU A 188 -20.31 -17.02 2.26
N PRO A 189 -19.93 -17.43 1.04
CA PRO A 189 -18.59 -17.13 0.49
C PRO A 189 -18.30 -15.65 0.29
N ILE A 190 -19.32 -14.78 0.20
CA ILE A 190 -19.12 -13.32 0.13
C ILE A 190 -18.39 -12.85 1.39
N GLY A 191 -18.80 -13.30 2.58
CA GLY A 191 -18.16 -12.97 3.84
C GLY A 191 -16.72 -13.50 3.94
N VAL A 192 -16.48 -14.72 3.45
CA VAL A 192 -15.14 -15.32 3.40
C VAL A 192 -14.21 -14.51 2.48
N SER A 193 -14.71 -14.12 1.30
CA SER A 193 -13.97 -13.26 0.38
C SER A 193 -13.73 -11.86 0.96
N ALA A 194 -14.69 -11.31 1.71
CA ALA A 194 -14.57 -10.01 2.37
C ALA A 194 -13.42 -10.01 3.41
N ALA A 195 -13.26 -11.08 4.18
CA ALA A 195 -12.15 -11.21 5.12
C ALA A 195 -10.77 -11.15 4.43
N LEU A 196 -10.64 -11.72 3.23
CA LEU A 196 -9.43 -11.62 2.41
C LEU A 196 -9.26 -10.23 1.80
N ILE A 197 -10.34 -9.66 1.25
CA ILE A 197 -10.34 -8.33 0.63
C ILE A 197 -10.00 -7.24 1.65
N PHE A 198 -10.35 -7.42 2.93
CA PHE A 198 -10.01 -6.47 3.98
C PHE A 198 -8.50 -6.13 4.02
N TRP A 199 -7.64 -7.11 3.69
CA TRP A 199 -6.20 -6.90 3.55
C TRP A 199 -5.85 -5.79 2.55
N SER A 200 -6.58 -5.68 1.44
CA SER A 200 -6.36 -4.64 0.41
C SER A 200 -6.68 -3.23 0.87
N TYR A 201 -7.35 -3.05 2.02
CA TYR A 201 -7.75 -1.76 2.57
C TYR A 201 -6.97 -1.36 3.82
N LEU A 202 -5.99 -2.17 4.23
CA LEU A 202 -5.01 -1.78 5.26
C LEU A 202 -3.98 -0.81 4.68
N GLY A 203 -3.48 0.11 5.50
CA GLY A 203 -2.41 1.05 5.13
C GLY A 203 -2.79 2.52 5.20
N TYR A 204 -4.06 2.87 5.41
CA TYR A 204 -4.45 4.27 5.66
C TYR A 204 -3.78 4.84 6.93
N GLU A 205 -3.53 3.99 7.92
CA GLU A 205 -2.85 4.33 9.16
C GLU A 205 -1.39 4.76 8.93
N ASN A 206 -0.73 4.26 7.88
CA ASN A 206 0.70 4.51 7.67
C ASN A 206 1.00 6.00 7.40
N VAL A 207 0.12 6.70 6.69
CA VAL A 207 0.33 8.13 6.37
C VAL A 207 0.14 9.02 7.61
N SER A 208 -0.59 8.56 8.62
CA SER A 208 -0.67 9.28 9.91
C SER A 208 0.69 9.38 10.60
N ASN A 209 1.61 8.45 10.34
CA ASN A 209 2.95 8.45 10.94
C ASN A 209 3.81 9.64 10.48
N VAL A 210 3.49 10.26 9.34
CA VAL A 210 4.21 11.41 8.78
C VAL A 210 3.42 12.72 8.93
N ALA A 211 2.47 12.80 9.86
CA ALA A 211 1.58 13.97 10.00
C ALA A 211 2.32 15.29 10.27
N GLU A 212 3.44 15.28 10.99
CA GLU A 212 4.30 16.47 11.20
C GLU A 212 4.84 17.10 9.91
N GLU A 213 4.96 16.30 8.84
CA GLU A 213 5.56 16.71 7.58
C GLU A 213 4.52 17.29 6.60
N PHE A 214 3.23 17.34 6.97
CA PHE A 214 2.18 17.99 6.18
C PHE A 214 2.29 19.52 6.22
N LYS A 215 2.07 20.17 5.07
CA LYS A 215 2.09 21.64 4.98
C LYS A 215 0.86 22.27 5.63
N ASN A 216 -0.33 21.76 5.31
CA ASN A 216 -1.59 22.15 5.93
C ASN A 216 -2.33 20.88 6.34
N PRO A 217 -2.09 20.35 7.56
CA PRO A 217 -2.68 19.09 8.00
C PRO A 217 -4.21 19.06 7.88
N GLU A 218 -4.89 20.10 8.39
CA GLU A 218 -6.36 20.19 8.40
C GLU A 218 -6.97 19.97 7.01
N ARG A 219 -6.44 20.67 6.00
CA ARG A 219 -6.97 20.56 4.63
C ARG A 219 -6.42 19.34 3.88
N ASP A 220 -5.12 19.10 3.97
CA ASP A 220 -4.43 18.17 3.09
C ASP A 220 -4.70 16.71 3.49
N PHE A 221 -4.92 16.39 4.77
CA PHE A 221 -5.32 15.05 5.21
C PHE A 221 -6.72 14.67 4.69
N HIS A 222 -7.75 15.46 5.00
CA HIS A 222 -9.12 15.13 4.61
C HIS A 222 -9.28 15.02 3.09
N ARG A 223 -8.70 15.96 2.33
CA ARG A 223 -8.75 15.91 0.86
C ARG A 223 -8.02 14.69 0.31
N SER A 224 -6.84 14.36 0.85
CA SER A 224 -6.07 13.22 0.33
C SER A 224 -6.74 11.89 0.63
N ILE A 225 -7.40 11.72 1.77
CA ILE A 225 -8.21 10.53 2.05
C ILE A 225 -9.38 10.41 1.09
N LEU A 226 -10.15 11.48 0.89
CA LEU A 226 -11.29 11.46 -0.02
C LEU A 226 -10.87 11.02 -1.43
N TYR A 227 -9.82 11.65 -1.98
CA TYR A 227 -9.32 11.28 -3.31
C TYR A 227 -8.75 9.86 -3.36
N SER A 228 -7.97 9.46 -2.35
CA SER A 228 -7.32 8.15 -2.34
C SER A 228 -8.37 7.04 -2.24
N VAL A 229 -9.32 7.13 -1.31
CA VAL A 229 -10.37 6.12 -1.15
C VAL A 229 -11.20 5.99 -2.43
N ALA A 230 -11.60 7.11 -3.04
CA ALA A 230 -12.37 7.09 -4.28
C ALA A 230 -11.60 6.40 -5.43
N ILE A 231 -10.33 6.77 -5.65
CA ILE A 231 -9.52 6.20 -6.73
C ILE A 231 -9.22 4.72 -6.47
N ILE A 232 -8.83 4.37 -5.25
CA ILE A 232 -8.52 2.98 -4.86
C ILE A 232 -9.75 2.09 -5.02
N SER A 233 -10.91 2.54 -4.55
CA SER A 233 -12.18 1.80 -4.65
C SER A 233 -12.57 1.55 -6.11
N LEU A 234 -12.41 2.58 -6.97
CA LEU A 234 -12.68 2.46 -8.40
C LEU A 234 -11.73 1.47 -9.07
N LEU A 235 -10.43 1.53 -8.77
CA LEU A 235 -9.43 0.63 -9.34
C LEU A 235 -9.63 -0.82 -8.90
N TYR A 236 -9.79 -1.08 -7.60
CA TYR A 236 -10.04 -2.43 -7.09
C TYR A 236 -11.30 -3.05 -7.70
N THR A 237 -12.41 -2.29 -7.72
CA THR A 237 -13.67 -2.78 -8.28
C THR A 237 -13.55 -3.02 -9.78
N SER A 238 -12.87 -2.13 -10.52
CA SER A 238 -12.66 -2.28 -11.96
C SER A 238 -11.80 -3.50 -12.30
N VAL A 239 -10.74 -3.75 -11.55
CA VAL A 239 -9.91 -4.96 -11.72
C VAL A 239 -10.70 -6.21 -11.36
N ALA A 240 -11.52 -6.19 -10.30
CA ALA A 240 -12.38 -7.32 -9.94
C ALA A 240 -13.42 -7.63 -11.03
N VAL A 241 -14.11 -6.61 -11.56
CA VAL A 241 -15.05 -6.74 -12.67
C VAL A 241 -14.36 -7.34 -13.90
N ALA A 242 -13.19 -6.82 -14.27
CA ALA A 242 -12.44 -7.34 -15.41
C ALA A 242 -11.96 -8.78 -15.19
N ALA A 243 -11.48 -9.12 -13.99
CA ALA A 243 -11.05 -10.48 -13.65
C ALA A 243 -12.21 -11.49 -13.75
N ILE A 244 -13.40 -11.13 -13.27
CA ILE A 244 -14.62 -11.96 -13.38
C ILE A 244 -15.07 -12.05 -14.84
N GLY A 245 -15.19 -10.91 -15.51
CA GLY A 245 -15.72 -10.79 -16.86
C GLY A 245 -14.88 -11.52 -17.91
N THR A 246 -13.58 -11.61 -17.71
CA THR A 246 -12.65 -12.38 -18.57
C THR A 246 -12.42 -13.82 -18.12
N GLN A 247 -12.98 -14.21 -16.96
CA GLN A 247 -12.65 -15.45 -16.26
C GLN A 247 -11.14 -15.66 -16.00
N ALA A 248 -10.35 -14.59 -15.93
CA ALA A 248 -8.91 -14.66 -15.67
C ALA A 248 -8.56 -15.42 -14.38
N TYR A 249 -9.46 -15.39 -13.40
CA TYR A 249 -9.31 -16.13 -12.14
C TYR A 249 -9.37 -17.66 -12.27
N LYS A 250 -9.83 -18.20 -13.40
CA LYS A 250 -9.94 -19.65 -13.67
C LYS A 250 -8.71 -20.25 -14.36
N ALA A 251 -7.77 -19.43 -14.84
CA ALA A 251 -6.60 -19.90 -15.60
C ALA A 251 -5.73 -20.90 -14.80
N GLY A 252 -5.90 -20.99 -13.48
CA GLY A 252 -5.25 -21.97 -12.62
C GLY A 252 -3.77 -21.68 -12.33
N GLY A 253 -3.21 -22.38 -11.34
CA GLY A 253 -1.79 -22.28 -10.96
C GLY A 253 -1.43 -21.09 -10.06
N ASN A 254 -0.12 -20.84 -9.90
CA ASN A 254 0.43 -19.73 -9.10
C ASN A 254 0.46 -18.38 -9.86
N ILE A 255 -0.23 -18.29 -11.00
CA ILE A 255 -0.23 -17.10 -11.86
C ILE A 255 -1.27 -16.11 -11.33
N ALA A 256 -0.85 -14.88 -11.08
CA ALA A 256 -1.78 -13.83 -10.66
C ALA A 256 -2.86 -13.63 -11.74
N PRO A 257 -4.14 -13.53 -11.38
CA PRO A 257 -5.25 -13.21 -12.29
C PRO A 257 -4.98 -11.96 -13.13
N PHE A 258 -4.33 -10.97 -12.53
CA PHE A 258 -3.89 -9.76 -13.21
C PHE A 258 -2.86 -10.03 -14.32
N ALA A 259 -2.00 -11.04 -14.14
CA ALA A 259 -1.03 -11.45 -15.15
C ALA A 259 -1.70 -12.02 -16.40
N VAL A 260 -2.78 -12.78 -16.20
CA VAL A 260 -3.59 -13.33 -17.28
C VAL A 260 -4.26 -12.19 -18.03
N MET A 261 -4.81 -11.20 -17.33
CA MET A 261 -5.40 -10.01 -17.95
C MET A 261 -4.39 -9.24 -18.82
N LEU A 262 -3.16 -9.02 -18.34
CA LEU A 262 -2.12 -8.41 -19.16
C LEU A 262 -1.66 -9.28 -20.33
N SER A 263 -1.60 -10.59 -20.14
CA SER A 263 -1.17 -11.52 -21.19
C SER A 263 -2.19 -11.59 -22.32
N ASN A 264 -3.49 -11.55 -21.98
CA ASN A 264 -4.56 -11.44 -22.97
C ASN A 264 -4.49 -10.12 -23.76
N ALA A 265 -4.06 -9.04 -23.10
CA ALA A 265 -3.95 -7.71 -23.69
C ALA A 265 -2.68 -7.49 -24.54
N LEU A 266 -1.53 -7.92 -24.04
CA LEU A 266 -0.21 -7.60 -24.56
C LEU A 266 0.51 -8.81 -25.19
N GLY A 267 -0.16 -9.97 -25.23
CA GLY A 267 0.42 -11.22 -25.71
C GLY A 267 1.67 -11.60 -24.91
N THR A 268 2.75 -11.89 -25.63
CA THR A 268 4.05 -12.32 -25.07
C THR A 268 4.65 -11.31 -24.07
N TYR A 269 4.28 -10.03 -24.15
CA TYR A 269 4.78 -9.00 -23.23
C TYR A 269 4.01 -8.91 -21.91
N GLY A 270 2.88 -9.61 -21.76
CA GLY A 270 2.04 -9.52 -20.57
C GLY A 270 2.71 -10.04 -19.29
N ALA A 271 3.49 -11.12 -19.39
CA ALA A 271 4.27 -11.65 -18.26
C ALA A 271 5.30 -10.64 -17.75
N ILE A 272 6.05 -10.00 -18.66
CA ILE A 272 7.05 -8.97 -18.32
C ILE A 272 6.34 -7.75 -17.72
N GLY A 273 5.24 -7.28 -18.34
CA GLY A 273 4.47 -6.14 -17.83
C GLY A 273 3.93 -6.37 -16.42
N THR A 274 3.51 -7.60 -16.12
CA THR A 274 3.04 -7.99 -14.78
C THR A 274 4.18 -7.97 -13.77
N ALA A 275 5.33 -8.52 -14.13
CA ALA A 275 6.49 -8.54 -13.25
C ALA A 275 6.99 -7.12 -12.95
N VAL A 276 7.05 -6.25 -13.96
CA VAL A 276 7.37 -4.83 -13.79
C VAL A 276 6.35 -4.17 -12.87
N LEU A 277 5.05 -4.38 -13.09
CA LEU A 277 4.03 -3.81 -12.22
C LEU A 277 4.17 -4.28 -10.77
N ALA A 278 4.40 -5.58 -10.55
CA ALA A 278 4.57 -6.14 -9.22
C ALA A 278 5.74 -5.49 -8.48
N ILE A 279 6.87 -5.28 -9.17
CA ILE A 279 8.03 -4.58 -8.60
C ILE A 279 7.69 -3.12 -8.29
N VAL A 280 7.02 -2.41 -9.20
CA VAL A 280 6.67 -0.99 -9.00
C VAL A 280 5.70 -0.83 -7.83
N ILE A 281 4.68 -1.68 -7.72
CA ILE A 281 3.72 -1.72 -6.61
C ILE A 281 4.46 -1.95 -5.29
N ILE A 282 5.23 -3.03 -5.20
CA ILE A 282 5.86 -3.42 -3.94
C ILE A 282 6.97 -2.44 -3.55
N PHE A 283 7.74 -1.92 -4.50
CA PHE A 283 8.67 -0.84 -4.24
C PHE A 283 7.93 0.38 -3.66
N GLY A 284 6.78 0.76 -4.22
CA GLY A 284 5.95 1.84 -3.72
C GLY A 284 5.50 1.63 -2.28
N THR A 285 4.99 0.42 -1.96
CA THR A 285 4.56 0.04 -0.62
C THR A 285 5.74 0.03 0.35
N VAL A 286 6.84 -0.64 0.02
CA VAL A 286 8.02 -0.70 0.90
C VAL A 286 8.61 0.69 1.13
N ASN A 287 8.70 1.53 0.09
CA ASN A 287 9.20 2.90 0.22
C ASN A 287 8.37 3.71 1.22
N VAL A 288 7.04 3.63 1.15
CA VAL A 288 6.15 4.42 2.00
C VAL A 288 6.08 3.89 3.44
N TYR A 289 6.13 2.57 3.62
CA TYR A 289 6.20 1.97 4.95
C TYR A 289 7.57 2.17 5.60
N THR A 290 8.67 2.19 4.82
CA THR A 290 10.00 2.62 5.31
C THR A 290 9.92 4.03 5.86
N THR A 291 9.24 4.95 5.15
CA THR A 291 9.02 6.31 5.67
C THR A 291 8.26 6.26 6.99
N GLY A 292 7.13 5.56 7.06
CA GLY A 292 6.25 5.55 8.23
C GLY A 292 6.87 4.91 9.46
N ILE A 293 7.49 3.73 9.32
CA ILE A 293 8.11 3.01 10.44
C ILE A 293 9.23 3.82 11.08
N SER A 294 10.03 4.53 10.28
CA SER A 294 11.13 5.34 10.80
C SER A 294 10.61 6.47 11.71
N ARG A 295 9.40 6.99 11.44
CA ARG A 295 8.73 8.00 12.28
C ARG A 295 8.12 7.41 13.55
N VAL A 296 7.59 6.19 13.48
CA VAL A 296 7.08 5.46 14.66
C VAL A 296 8.23 5.18 15.64
N ILE A 297 9.36 4.66 15.14
CA ILE A 297 10.55 4.38 15.96
C ILE A 297 11.10 5.70 16.55
N TYR A 298 11.18 6.75 15.74
CA TYR A 298 11.63 8.08 16.18
C TYR A 298 10.74 8.64 17.30
N ALA A 299 9.42 8.61 17.13
CA ALA A 299 8.47 9.10 18.13
C ALA A 299 8.56 8.28 19.43
N SER A 300 8.62 6.96 19.32
CA SER A 300 8.76 6.08 20.48
C SER A 300 10.08 6.30 21.23
N ALA A 301 11.19 6.54 20.52
CA ALA A 301 12.48 6.85 21.14
C ALA A 301 12.50 8.21 21.86
N LYS A 302 11.92 9.24 21.23
CA LYS A 302 11.80 10.60 21.79
C LYS A 302 11.05 10.61 23.12
N GLU A 303 10.11 9.68 23.29
CA GLU A 303 9.23 9.60 24.47
C GLU A 303 9.67 8.54 25.49
N GLY A 304 10.84 7.91 25.29
CA GLY A 304 11.43 6.95 26.21
C GLY A 304 10.90 5.53 26.11
N GLY A 305 10.13 5.20 25.07
CA GLY A 305 9.70 3.83 24.76
C GLY A 305 10.76 2.97 24.07
N LEU A 306 11.77 3.60 23.44
CA LEU A 306 12.92 2.97 22.80
C LEU A 306 14.22 3.69 23.18
N PRO A 307 15.41 3.09 22.94
CA PRO A 307 16.69 3.70 23.28
C PRO A 307 16.85 5.12 22.71
N ARG A 308 17.22 6.08 23.56
CA ARG A 308 17.32 7.51 23.20
C ARG A 308 18.21 7.81 22.01
N PHE A 309 19.21 6.96 21.70
CA PHE A 309 20.08 7.23 20.55
C PHE A 309 19.34 7.23 19.20
N LEU A 310 18.11 6.69 19.13
CA LEU A 310 17.24 6.64 17.96
C LEU A 310 16.41 7.92 17.73
N ASP A 311 16.41 8.88 18.67
CA ASP A 311 15.63 10.13 18.58
C ASP A 311 16.28 11.24 17.73
N LYS A 312 17.32 10.92 16.96
CA LYS A 312 18.11 11.91 16.21
C LYS A 312 17.60 12.10 14.79
N VAL A 313 17.53 13.37 14.38
CA VAL A 313 17.19 13.79 13.02
C VAL A 313 18.46 14.26 12.30
N HIS A 314 18.62 13.87 11.03
CA HIS A 314 19.76 14.27 10.21
C HIS A 314 19.69 15.76 9.84
N ALA A 315 20.75 16.52 10.13
CA ALA A 315 20.75 17.99 10.02
C ALA A 315 20.43 18.53 8.61
N ARG A 316 20.86 17.83 7.55
CA ARG A 316 20.69 18.28 6.16
C ARG A 316 19.38 17.82 5.52
N THR A 317 19.01 16.55 5.73
CA THR A 317 17.84 15.94 5.08
C THR A 317 16.58 16.03 5.93
N ARG A 318 16.72 16.33 7.23
CA ARG A 318 15.65 16.41 8.24
C ARG A 318 14.82 15.13 8.35
N VAL A 319 15.46 13.99 8.18
CA VAL A 319 14.88 12.64 8.34
C VAL A 319 15.49 11.97 9.56
N PRO A 320 14.75 11.16 10.33
CA PRO A 320 15.34 10.36 11.39
C PRO A 320 16.21 9.25 10.80
N ASN A 321 17.51 9.49 10.66
CA ASN A 321 18.42 8.64 9.91
C ASN A 321 18.87 7.38 10.66
N ARG A 322 18.74 7.37 11.99
CA ARG A 322 19.09 6.21 12.83
C ARG A 322 17.97 5.18 12.92
N THR A 323 16.77 5.53 12.46
CA THR A 323 15.57 4.69 12.50
C THR A 323 15.10 4.26 11.11
N LEU A 324 15.81 4.68 10.07
CA LEU A 324 15.58 4.28 8.68
C LEU A 324 16.11 2.87 8.41
#